data_AF-A0A949NXS6-F1
#
_entry.id   AF-A0A949NXS6-F1
#
_cell.length_a   1.000
_cell.length_b   1.000
_cell.length_c   1.000
_cell.angle_alpha   90.00
_cell.angle_beta   90.00
_cell.angle_gamma   90.00
#
_symmetry.space_group_name_H-M   'P 1'
#
loop_
_entity.id
_entity.type
_entity.pdbx_description
1 polymer ?
#
loop_
_entity_poly.entity_id
_entity_poly.type
_entity_poly.pdbx_seq_one_letter_code
_entity_poly.pdbx_strand_id
1 'polypeptide(L)'
;MIHNKFYRHDDKNQDVNLLRNRFKEEFSSADFRNNFSYNLVIYDDNKPVCLGRLEMKSGLFVIVGLSVDEIQQADKVRDLAVRLLIRKAADSGAQGVYVKLSGHAEAEIDFYKSFGFQLANKNFHEEFTYYRHGDISGDCCPEKANEKKR
;
A
#
# COMPACT_ATOMS: atom_id res chain seq x y z
N MET A 1 -13.90 14.51 -7.27
CA MET A 1 -12.57 14.57 -7.94
C MET A 1 -11.56 13.89 -7.03
N ILE A 2 -11.01 12.79 -7.49
CA ILE A 2 -10.05 12.00 -6.73
C ILE A 2 -8.65 12.59 -6.87
N HIS A 3 -7.97 12.82 -5.75
CA HIS A 3 -6.56 13.18 -5.72
C HIS A 3 -5.90 12.61 -4.45
N ASN A 4 -4.57 12.60 -4.39
CA ASN A 4 -3.84 12.02 -3.27
C ASN A 4 -2.69 12.91 -2.79
N LYS A 5 -2.24 12.68 -1.56
CA LYS A 5 -1.04 13.32 -1.01
C LYS A 5 -0.29 12.36 -0.09
N PHE A 6 1.03 12.42 -0.14
CA PHE A 6 1.90 11.77 0.83
C PHE A 6 2.34 12.77 1.90
N TYR A 7 2.31 12.32 3.14
CA TYR A 7 2.79 13.03 4.31
C TYR A 7 3.91 12.21 4.97
N ARG A 8 5.02 12.83 5.32
CA ARG A 8 6.08 12.21 6.12
C ARG A 8 5.64 12.13 7.58
N HIS A 9 6.42 11.42 8.40
CA HIS A 9 6.16 11.29 9.83
C HIS A 9 6.04 12.65 10.55
N ASP A 10 6.90 13.60 10.21
CA ASP A 10 7.00 14.93 10.83
C ASP A 10 5.96 15.93 10.32
N ASP A 11 5.23 15.57 9.26
CA ASP A 11 4.14 16.38 8.73
C ASP A 11 2.91 16.28 9.65
N LYS A 12 2.75 17.28 10.51
CA LYS A 12 1.53 17.44 11.32
C LYS A 12 0.34 17.73 10.40
N ASN A 13 -0.46 16.71 10.11
CA ASN A 13 -1.65 16.83 9.27
C ASN A 13 -2.91 16.34 10.00
N GLN A 14 -3.97 17.14 9.96
CA GLN A 14 -5.23 16.84 10.64
C GLN A 14 -5.98 15.67 10.01
N ASP A 15 -5.93 15.50 8.68
CA ASP A 15 -6.61 14.41 7.98
C ASP A 15 -5.99 13.06 8.29
N VAL A 16 -4.65 12.99 8.35
CA VAL A 16 -3.93 11.78 8.78
C VAL A 16 -4.38 11.37 10.19
N ASN A 17 -4.45 12.31 11.13
CA ASN A 17 -4.89 12.03 12.50
C ASN A 17 -6.38 11.64 12.56
N LEU A 18 -7.22 12.30 11.77
CA LEU A 18 -8.65 12.00 11.67
C LEU A 18 -8.88 10.57 11.18
N LEU A 19 -8.23 10.19 10.07
CA LEU A 19 -8.38 8.84 9.49
C LEU A 19 -7.72 7.78 10.37
N ARG A 20 -6.57 8.08 11.00
CA ARG A 20 -5.93 7.17 11.95
C ARG A 20 -6.86 6.85 13.13
N ASN A 21 -7.53 7.86 13.69
CA ASN A 21 -8.47 7.66 14.79
C ASN A 21 -9.69 6.86 14.34
N ARG A 22 -10.16 7.08 13.11
CA ARG A 22 -11.28 6.35 12.51
C ARG A 22 -10.94 4.87 12.29
N PHE A 23 -9.78 4.58 11.72
CA PHE A 23 -9.31 3.23 11.36
C PHE A 23 -8.33 2.67 12.40
N LYS A 24 -8.53 2.98 13.69
CA LYS A 24 -7.55 2.69 14.74
C LYS A 24 -7.15 1.21 14.84
N GLU A 25 -8.07 0.29 14.50
CA GLU A 25 -7.85 -1.15 14.64
C GLU A 25 -6.95 -1.67 13.51
N GLU A 26 -7.18 -1.19 12.28
CA GLU A 26 -6.38 -1.53 11.09
C GLU A 26 -4.94 -1.02 11.20
N PHE A 27 -4.73 0.07 11.93
CA PHE A 27 -3.42 0.67 12.15
C PHE A 27 -2.82 0.34 13.54
N SER A 28 -3.38 -0.63 14.27
CA SER A 28 -2.93 -1.01 15.61
C SER A 28 -1.46 -1.48 15.67
N SER A 29 -0.95 -2.04 14.58
CA SER A 29 0.45 -2.51 14.47
C SER A 29 1.42 -1.48 13.86
N ALA A 30 0.92 -0.31 13.46
CA ALA A 30 1.73 0.74 12.86
C ALA A 30 2.47 1.55 13.93
N ASP A 31 3.78 1.78 13.73
CA ASP A 31 4.55 2.65 14.61
C ASP A 31 4.53 4.08 14.08
N PHE A 32 3.55 4.86 14.55
CA PHE A 32 3.44 6.27 14.20
C PHE A 32 4.60 7.15 14.71
N ARG A 33 5.56 6.61 15.47
CA ARG A 33 6.81 7.29 15.83
C ARG A 33 7.96 6.97 14.87
N ASN A 34 7.74 6.08 13.90
CA ASN A 34 8.75 5.75 12.91
C ASN A 34 8.99 6.93 11.97
N ASN A 35 10.16 7.57 12.11
CA ASN A 35 10.60 8.71 11.30
C ASN A 35 10.75 8.39 9.81
N PHE A 36 10.93 7.11 9.46
CA PHE A 36 11.03 6.63 8.09
C PHE A 36 9.69 6.02 7.65
N SER A 37 8.67 6.87 7.62
CA SER A 37 7.33 6.48 7.19
C SER A 37 6.69 7.52 6.28
N TYR A 38 5.77 7.03 5.44
CA TYR A 38 4.92 7.82 4.57
C TYR A 38 3.45 7.45 4.82
N ASN A 39 2.64 8.45 5.10
CA ASN A 39 1.18 8.34 5.14
C ASN A 39 0.62 8.79 3.80
N LEU A 40 -0.09 7.91 3.11
CA LEU A 40 -0.90 8.23 1.94
C LEU A 40 -2.29 8.63 2.41
N VAL A 41 -2.76 9.80 1.97
CA VAL A 41 -4.18 10.17 2.05
C VAL A 41 -4.72 10.30 0.64
N ILE A 42 -5.85 9.63 0.37
CA ILE A 42 -6.64 9.85 -0.85
C ILE A 42 -7.88 10.65 -0.47
N TYR A 43 -8.18 11.65 -1.28
CA TYR A 43 -9.32 12.53 -1.15
C TYR A 43 -10.29 12.28 -2.30
N ASP A 44 -11.58 12.27 -2.00
CA ASP A 44 -12.65 12.39 -2.99
C ASP A 44 -13.47 13.64 -2.69
N ASP A 45 -13.55 14.56 -3.65
CA ASP A 45 -14.18 15.88 -3.48
C ASP A 45 -13.65 16.64 -2.25
N ASN A 46 -12.32 16.61 -2.07
CA ASN A 46 -11.59 17.21 -0.95
C ASN A 46 -11.89 16.59 0.43
N LYS A 47 -12.71 15.54 0.52
CA LYS A 47 -12.91 14.77 1.74
C LYS A 47 -11.85 13.67 1.82
N PRO A 48 -11.10 13.53 2.93
CA PRO A 48 -10.18 12.41 3.11
C PRO A 48 -10.99 11.11 3.26
N VAL A 49 -10.74 10.14 2.38
CA VAL A 49 -11.51 8.89 2.29
C VAL A 49 -10.65 7.63 2.41
N CYS A 50 -9.32 7.74 2.36
CA CYS A 50 -8.43 6.59 2.53
C CYS A 50 -7.16 7.00 3.23
N LEU A 51 -6.71 6.13 4.15
CA LEU A 51 -5.38 6.19 4.74
C LEU A 51 -4.63 4.92 4.32
N GLY A 52 -3.42 5.10 3.82
CA GLY A 52 -2.44 4.04 3.64
C GLY A 52 -1.15 4.43 4.36
N ARG A 53 -0.40 3.46 4.89
CA ARG A 53 0.86 3.74 5.57
C ARG A 53 1.95 2.78 5.12
N LEU A 54 3.06 3.37 4.69
CA LEU A 54 4.30 2.71 4.33
C LEU A 54 5.35 3.03 5.38
N GLU A 55 5.99 2.01 5.95
CA GLU A 55 7.07 2.16 6.92
C GLU A 55 8.34 1.48 6.43
N MET A 56 9.49 2.07 6.73
CA MET A 56 10.77 1.38 6.61
C MET A 56 11.06 0.63 7.92
N LYS A 57 11.19 -0.69 7.84
CA LYS A 57 11.52 -1.59 8.95
C LYS A 57 12.69 -2.47 8.54
N SER A 58 13.80 -2.40 9.29
CA SER A 58 15.01 -3.20 9.01
C SER A 58 15.53 -3.07 7.56
N GLY A 59 15.43 -1.87 6.97
CA GLY A 59 15.84 -1.62 5.58
C GLY A 59 14.81 -2.05 4.53
N LEU A 60 13.66 -2.57 4.93
CA LEU A 60 12.57 -3.01 4.04
C LEU A 60 11.40 -2.03 4.10
N PHE A 61 10.74 -1.80 2.97
CA PHE A 61 9.50 -1.03 2.92
C PHE A 61 8.30 -1.95 3.12
N VAL A 62 7.44 -1.60 4.07
CA VAL A 62 6.32 -2.42 4.54
C VAL A 62 5.04 -1.60 4.51
N ILE A 63 3.99 -2.12 3.87
CA ILE A 63 2.63 -1.59 4.03
C ILE A 63 2.11 -2.12 5.38
N VAL A 64 1.92 -1.21 6.33
CA VAL A 64 1.52 -1.55 7.72
C VAL A 64 0.05 -1.27 8.01
N GLY A 65 -0.66 -0.66 7.06
CA GLY A 65 -2.09 -0.40 7.16
C GLY A 65 -2.63 0.27 5.91
N LEU A 66 -3.86 -0.09 5.55
CA LEU A 66 -4.60 0.47 4.44
C LEU A 66 -6.10 0.34 4.73
N SER A 67 -6.81 1.46 4.73
CA SER A 67 -8.25 1.49 5.00
C SER A 67 -8.91 2.56 4.13
N VAL A 68 -10.14 2.30 3.72
CA VAL A 68 -10.95 3.18 2.86
C VAL A 68 -12.33 3.33 3.51
N ASP A 69 -12.89 4.54 3.48
CA ASP A 69 -14.28 4.80 3.86
C ASP A 69 -15.24 3.99 2.96
N GLU A 70 -16.41 3.64 3.51
CA GLU A 70 -17.49 3.01 2.76
C GLU A 70 -18.12 4.02 1.77
N ILE A 71 -17.51 4.13 0.59
CA ILE A 71 -17.97 4.98 -0.52
C ILE A 71 -18.28 4.12 -1.75
N GLN A 72 -19.04 4.66 -2.71
CA GLN A 72 -19.46 3.96 -3.93
C GLN A 72 -18.27 3.43 -4.78
N GLN A 73 -17.05 3.93 -4.57
CA GLN A 73 -15.84 3.56 -5.29
C GLN A 73 -14.72 3.03 -4.38
N ALA A 74 -15.06 2.48 -3.21
CA ALA A 74 -14.08 2.03 -2.21
C ALA A 74 -13.04 1.07 -2.81
N ASP A 75 -13.45 0.10 -3.62
CA ASP A 75 -12.54 -0.87 -4.26
C ASP A 75 -11.52 -0.20 -5.20
N LYS A 76 -11.96 0.81 -5.97
CA LYS A 76 -11.06 1.55 -6.88
C LYS A 76 -10.08 2.41 -6.12
N VAL A 77 -10.52 3.05 -5.03
CA VAL A 77 -9.65 3.84 -4.15
C VAL A 77 -8.64 2.93 -3.46
N ARG A 78 -9.07 1.75 -3.04
CA ARG A 78 -8.23 0.74 -2.41
C ARG A 78 -7.15 0.21 -3.37
N ASP A 79 -7.52 -0.11 -4.61
CA ASP A 79 -6.57 -0.48 -5.67
C ASP A 79 -5.55 0.65 -5.87
N LEU A 80 -6.02 1.88 -6.10
CA LEU A 80 -5.17 3.05 -6.30
C LEU A 80 -4.20 3.24 -5.12
N ALA A 81 -4.66 3.07 -3.88
CA ALA A 81 -3.84 3.20 -2.70
C ALA A 81 -2.67 2.21 -2.67
N VAL A 82 -2.90 0.94 -2.99
CA VAL A 82 -1.83 -0.07 -3.07
C VAL A 82 -0.82 0.31 -4.16
N ARG A 83 -1.29 0.70 -5.36
CA ARG A 83 -0.40 1.11 -6.45
C ARG A 83 0.48 2.29 -6.06
N LEU A 84 -0.10 3.30 -5.42
CA LEU A 84 0.62 4.50 -4.97
C LEU A 84 1.64 4.17 -3.88
N LEU A 85 1.33 3.27 -2.95
CA LEU A 85 2.28 2.84 -1.91
C LEU A 85 3.46 2.07 -2.51
N ILE A 86 3.20 1.16 -3.47
CA ILE A 86 4.25 0.44 -4.20
C ILE A 86 5.15 1.43 -4.94
N ARG A 87 4.54 2.34 -5.71
CA ARG A 87 5.26 3.39 -6.44
C ARG A 87 6.12 4.22 -5.50
N LYS A 88 5.57 4.65 -4.37
CA LYS A 88 6.29 5.46 -3.38
C LYS A 88 7.51 4.73 -2.80
N ALA A 89 7.41 3.42 -2.57
CA ALA A 89 8.54 2.62 -2.15
C ALA A 89 9.63 2.57 -3.24
N ALA A 90 9.24 2.30 -4.49
CA ALA A 90 10.17 2.25 -5.62
C ALA A 90 10.87 3.60 -5.86
N ASP A 91 10.12 4.70 -5.86
CA ASP A 91 10.66 6.07 -5.94
C ASP A 91 11.62 6.40 -4.79
N SER A 92 11.48 5.69 -3.66
CA SER A 92 12.37 5.81 -2.50
C SER A 92 13.55 4.82 -2.54
N GLY A 93 13.76 4.12 -3.67
CA GLY A 93 14.88 3.19 -3.89
C GLY A 93 14.64 1.75 -3.42
N ALA A 94 13.41 1.39 -3.07
CA ALA A 94 13.10 0.03 -2.64
C ALA A 94 13.25 -0.99 -3.78
N GLN A 95 13.83 -2.16 -3.47
CA GLN A 95 13.81 -3.32 -4.37
C GLN A 95 12.43 -4.01 -4.40
N GLY A 96 11.55 -3.66 -3.46
CA GLY A 96 10.19 -4.19 -3.39
C GLY A 96 9.50 -3.82 -2.09
N VAL A 97 8.27 -4.31 -1.93
CA VAL A 97 7.38 -3.96 -0.82
C VAL A 97 6.84 -5.21 -0.15
N TYR A 98 6.75 -5.16 1.17
CA TYR A 98 6.26 -6.24 2.02
C TYR A 98 4.92 -5.89 2.65
N VAL A 99 4.14 -6.92 2.98
CA VAL A 99 2.90 -6.79 3.74
C VAL A 99 2.69 -8.02 4.62
N LYS A 100 2.12 -7.80 5.80
CA LYS A 100 1.70 -8.88 6.70
C LYS A 100 0.24 -9.22 6.44
N LEU A 101 -0.03 -10.44 5.98
CA LEU A 101 -1.37 -10.95 5.70
C LEU A 101 -1.72 -12.23 6.49
N SER A 102 -0.87 -12.63 7.45
CA SER A 102 -1.16 -13.76 8.34
C SER A 102 -2.45 -13.50 9.13
N GLY A 103 -3.42 -14.41 9.06
CA GLY A 103 -4.70 -14.29 9.77
C GLY A 103 -5.74 -13.41 9.08
N HIS A 104 -5.44 -12.86 7.90
CA HIS A 104 -6.43 -12.19 7.07
C HIS A 104 -7.28 -13.18 6.28
N ALA A 105 -8.47 -12.76 5.85
CA ALA A 105 -9.35 -13.53 4.99
C ALA A 105 -8.71 -13.78 3.61
N GLU A 106 -9.07 -14.87 2.94
CA GLU A 106 -8.54 -15.24 1.62
C GLU A 106 -8.74 -14.14 0.57
N ALA A 107 -9.88 -13.44 0.61
CA ALA A 107 -10.15 -12.30 -0.28
C ALA A 107 -9.13 -11.16 -0.14
N GLU A 108 -8.62 -10.89 1.07
CA GLU A 108 -7.57 -9.89 1.30
C GLU A 108 -6.26 -10.33 0.67
N ILE A 109 -5.92 -11.61 0.84
CA ILE A 109 -4.71 -12.21 0.29
C ILE A 109 -4.75 -12.15 -1.23
N ASP A 110 -5.87 -12.54 -1.83
CA ASP A 110 -6.03 -12.54 -3.29
C ASP A 110 -6.05 -11.13 -3.88
N PHE A 111 -6.58 -10.15 -3.15
CA PHE A 111 -6.45 -8.73 -3.51
C PHE A 111 -4.98 -8.34 -3.64
N TYR A 112 -4.13 -8.62 -2.65
CA TYR A 112 -2.69 -8.30 -2.76
C TYR A 112 -1.99 -9.11 -3.85
N LYS A 113 -2.31 -10.40 -4.02
CA LYS A 113 -1.75 -11.22 -5.11
C LYS A 113 -2.04 -10.62 -6.49
N SER A 114 -3.18 -9.96 -6.67
CA SER A 114 -3.52 -9.28 -7.94
C SER A 114 -2.54 -8.16 -8.32
N PHE A 115 -1.77 -7.61 -7.36
CA PHE A 115 -0.68 -6.65 -7.59
C PHE A 115 0.70 -7.31 -7.74
N GLY A 116 0.76 -8.65 -7.80
CA GLY A 116 1.99 -9.42 -7.92
C GLY A 116 2.67 -9.72 -6.58
N PHE A 117 1.97 -9.58 -5.45
CA PHE A 117 2.50 -10.06 -4.17
C PHE A 117 2.53 -11.59 -4.13
N GLN A 118 3.64 -12.13 -3.66
CA GLN A 118 3.90 -13.56 -3.53
C GLN A 118 4.31 -13.88 -2.11
N LEU A 119 4.16 -15.13 -1.68
CA LEU A 119 4.57 -15.55 -0.34
C LEU A 119 6.07 -15.29 -0.16
N ALA A 120 6.44 -14.55 0.88
CA ALA A 120 7.82 -14.29 1.21
C ALA A 120 8.48 -15.58 1.74
N ASN A 121 9.75 -15.80 1.39
CA ASN A 121 10.50 -16.91 1.96
C ASN A 121 10.63 -16.73 3.49
N LYS A 122 10.26 -17.78 4.25
CA LYS A 122 10.16 -17.77 5.72
C LYS A 122 11.40 -17.27 6.48
N ASN A 123 12.56 -17.21 5.82
CA ASN A 123 13.84 -16.92 6.46
C ASN A 123 14.20 -15.42 6.48
N PHE A 124 13.39 -14.53 5.87
CA PHE A 124 13.80 -13.13 5.72
C PHE A 124 13.31 -12.22 6.86
N HIS A 125 12.07 -12.38 7.35
CA HIS A 125 11.52 -11.75 8.57
C HIS A 125 10.18 -12.43 8.92
N GLU A 126 10.06 -13.05 10.09
CA GLU A 126 8.89 -13.88 10.48
C GLU A 126 7.54 -13.12 10.47
N GLU A 127 7.57 -11.78 10.52
CA GLU A 127 6.37 -10.96 10.60
C GLU A 127 5.75 -10.60 9.24
N PHE A 128 6.47 -10.67 8.12
CA PHE A 128 5.97 -10.26 6.80
C PHE A 128 5.79 -11.45 5.89
N THR A 129 4.55 -11.74 5.54
CA THR A 129 4.20 -12.98 4.86
C THR A 129 4.18 -12.86 3.34
N TYR A 130 4.01 -11.65 2.79
CA TYR A 130 3.96 -11.44 1.34
C TYR A 130 4.88 -10.31 0.89
N TYR A 131 5.42 -10.47 -0.32
CA TYR A 131 6.40 -9.57 -0.93
C TYR A 131 6.11 -9.38 -2.42
N ARG A 132 6.36 -8.16 -2.90
CA ARG A 132 6.33 -7.80 -4.31
C ARG A 132 7.65 -7.15 -4.72
N HIS A 133 8.29 -7.66 -5.76
CA HIS A 133 9.53 -7.10 -6.31
C HIS A 133 9.27 -5.91 -7.25
N GLY A 134 10.17 -4.93 -7.23
CA GLY A 134 10.20 -3.78 -8.15
C GLY A 134 9.10 -2.74 -7.93
N ASP A 135 8.86 -1.95 -8.96
CA ASP A 135 7.77 -0.95 -9.09
C ASP A 135 6.56 -1.55 -9.83
N ILE A 136 5.38 -0.96 -9.68
CA ILE A 136 4.20 -1.31 -10.47
C ILE A 136 4.33 -0.71 -11.87
N SER A 137 4.61 -1.54 -12.87
CA SER A 137 4.58 -1.10 -14.27
C SER A 137 3.15 -0.68 -14.61
N GLY A 138 3.03 0.46 -15.26
CA GLY A 138 1.77 0.86 -15.89
C GLY A 138 1.59 0.03 -17.14
N ASP A 139 1.16 -1.23 -17.00
CA ASP A 139 0.70 -2.02 -18.14
C ASP A 139 -0.67 -1.46 -18.57
N CYS A 140 -0.68 -0.23 -19.08
CA CYS A 140 -1.76 0.25 -19.91
C CYS A 140 -1.68 -0.53 -21.22
N CYS A 141 -2.51 -1.57 -21.29
CA CYS A 141 -2.67 -2.53 -22.38
C CYS A 141 -1.59 -3.62 -22.40
N PRO A 142 -1.97 -4.91 -22.36
CA PRO A 142 -1.05 -5.96 -22.77
C PRO A 142 -0.71 -5.72 -24.24
N GLU A 143 0.57 -5.49 -24.55
CA GLU A 143 1.05 -5.65 -25.91
C GLU A 143 0.67 -7.06 -26.35
N LYS A 144 -0.21 -7.17 -27.35
CA LYS A 144 -0.48 -8.45 -28.00
C LYS A 144 0.87 -8.98 -28.47
N ALA A 145 1.34 -10.04 -27.80
CA ALA A 145 2.54 -10.75 -28.21
C ALA A 145 2.41 -11.10 -29.68
N ASN A 146 3.22 -10.46 -30.53
CA ASN A 146 3.31 -10.82 -31.93
C ASN A 146 3.80 -12.26 -32.01
N GLU A 147 2.91 -13.17 -32.43
CA GLU A 147 3.26 -14.47 -32.98
C GLU A 147 4.22 -14.27 -34.17
N LYS A 148 5.53 -14.24 -33.89
CA LYS A 148 6.51 -14.50 -34.95
C LYS A 148 6.58 -16.00 -35.15
N LYS A 149 5.72 -16.47 -36.05
CA LYS A 149 5.94 -17.68 -36.84
C LYS A 149 7.38 -17.66 -37.38
N ARG A 150 8.15 -18.70 -37.06
CA ARG A 150 9.14 -19.31 -37.95
C ARG A 150 9.13 -20.81 -37.72
#